data_AF-I1R395-F1
#
_entry.id   AF-I1R395-F1
#
_cell.length_a   1.000
_cell.length_b   1.000
_cell.length_c   1.000
_cell.angle_alpha   90.00
_cell.angle_beta   90.00
_cell.angle_gamma   90.00
#
_symmetry.space_group_name_H-M   'P 1'
#
loop_
_entity.id
_entity.type
_entity.pdbx_description
1 polymer ?
#
loop_
_entity_poly.entity_id
_entity_poly.type
_entity_poly.pdbx_seq_one_letter_code
_entity_poly.pdbx_strand_id
1 'polypeptide(L)'
;DEPLDADDDSSSHENSYGNTEKSIDALLHSVDGSINFKPFDFDKLADDMLQEFSNILRKNLGSECMLEIDVGAMEQILAAAWKSEDKGPVQTWLEQVFARSLDELKLKYKHVSSSTLRLVPCEDTLPTVKGDGLGVLLPPRIILDC
;
A
#
# COMPACT_ATOMS: atom_id res chain seq x y z
N ASP A 1 20.14 -59.49 -59.68
CA ASP A 1 19.03 -58.91 -58.91
C ASP A 1 19.60 -58.09 -57.75
N GLU A 2 19.45 -56.77 -57.83
CA GLU A 2 19.46 -55.90 -56.64
C GLU A 2 18.12 -56.04 -55.91
N PRO A 3 18.09 -55.73 -54.62
CA PRO A 3 17.39 -54.49 -54.27
C PRO A 3 18.17 -53.60 -53.30
N LEU A 4 18.02 -52.31 -53.60
CA LEU A 4 18.27 -51.14 -52.77
C LEU A 4 17.24 -51.11 -51.63
N ASP A 5 17.69 -50.86 -50.40
CA ASP A 5 16.84 -50.24 -49.38
C ASP A 5 17.68 -49.18 -48.67
N ALA A 6 17.44 -47.94 -49.08
CA ALA A 6 17.93 -46.74 -48.46
C ALA A 6 16.81 -46.18 -47.58
N ASP A 7 16.87 -46.42 -46.28
CA ASP A 7 16.04 -45.73 -45.30
C ASP A 7 16.79 -44.50 -44.79
N ASP A 8 16.77 -43.44 -45.61
CA ASP A 8 17.12 -42.08 -45.19
C ASP A 8 15.88 -41.48 -44.51
N ASP A 9 15.69 -41.81 -43.23
CA ASP A 9 14.65 -41.21 -42.39
C ASP A 9 15.08 -39.78 -42.00
N SER A 10 15.04 -38.89 -42.99
CA SER A 10 15.17 -37.46 -42.81
C SER A 10 13.91 -36.97 -42.08
N SER A 11 13.98 -37.04 -40.74
CA SER A 11 13.09 -36.34 -39.81
C SER A 11 13.14 -34.83 -40.06
N SER A 12 12.39 -34.38 -41.06
CA SER A 12 12.02 -32.98 -41.20
C SER A 12 10.91 -32.70 -40.21
N HIS A 13 11.29 -32.46 -38.95
CA HIS A 13 10.48 -31.63 -38.06
C HIS A 13 10.45 -30.22 -38.66
N GLU A 14 9.59 -30.04 -39.65
CA GLU A 14 9.04 -28.74 -39.98
C GLU A 14 8.25 -28.27 -38.75
N ASN A 15 8.93 -27.53 -37.88
CA ASN A 15 8.24 -26.66 -36.94
C ASN A 15 7.50 -25.63 -37.80
N SER A 16 6.30 -25.99 -38.25
CA SER A 16 5.42 -25.11 -39.00
C SER A 16 5.00 -23.99 -38.05
N TYR A 17 5.79 -22.92 -38.04
CA TYR A 17 5.43 -21.63 -37.47
C TYR A 17 4.31 -20.94 -38.27
N GLY A 18 3.79 -21.61 -39.32
CA GLY A 18 2.69 -21.11 -40.14
C GLY A 18 1.37 -21.29 -39.42
N ASN A 19 0.72 -20.15 -39.13
CA ASN A 19 -0.66 -19.98 -38.66
C ASN A 19 -0.86 -19.59 -37.18
N THR A 20 0.19 -19.15 -36.48
CA THR A 20 0.08 -18.56 -35.13
C THR A 20 -0.90 -17.39 -35.06
N GLU A 21 -0.99 -16.58 -36.10
CA GLU A 21 -1.93 -15.46 -36.22
C GLU A 21 -3.41 -15.88 -36.15
N LYS A 22 -3.85 -16.91 -36.89
CA LYS A 22 -5.23 -17.44 -36.74
C LYS A 22 -5.48 -18.09 -35.39
N SER A 23 -4.42 -18.60 -34.74
CA SER A 23 -4.53 -19.21 -33.41
C SER A 23 -4.74 -18.17 -32.30
N ILE A 24 -4.15 -16.97 -32.43
CA ILE A 24 -4.31 -15.87 -31.48
C ILE A 24 -5.71 -15.25 -31.61
N ASP A 25 -6.19 -15.05 -32.84
CA ASP A 25 -7.54 -14.52 -33.06
C ASP A 25 -8.62 -15.47 -32.52
N ALA A 26 -8.49 -16.78 -32.74
CA ALA A 26 -9.42 -17.76 -32.18
C ALA A 26 -9.45 -17.72 -30.64
N LEU A 27 -8.29 -17.52 -29.99
CA LEU A 27 -8.20 -17.38 -28.55
C LEU A 27 -8.89 -16.09 -28.06
N LEU A 28 -8.68 -14.95 -28.73
CA LEU A 28 -9.33 -13.68 -28.38
C LEU A 28 -10.85 -13.71 -28.58
N HIS A 29 -11.36 -14.51 -29.52
CA HIS A 29 -12.80 -14.72 -29.69
C HIS A 29 -13.39 -15.74 -28.71
N SER A 30 -12.54 -16.51 -28.00
CA SER A 30 -12.96 -17.50 -27.00
C SER A 30 -13.10 -16.92 -25.58
N VAL A 31 -12.68 -15.67 -25.35
CA VAL A 31 -12.82 -14.99 -24.06
C VAL A 31 -14.08 -14.11 -24.04
N ASP A 32 -14.82 -14.14 -22.93
CA ASP A 32 -16.08 -13.38 -22.77
C ASP A 32 -15.87 -11.85 -22.70
N GLY A 33 -14.63 -11.40 -22.50
CA GLY A 33 -14.27 -10.00 -22.47
C GLY A 33 -12.89 -9.76 -21.86
N SER A 34 -12.40 -8.53 -22.00
CA SER A 34 -11.17 -8.08 -21.34
C SER A 34 -11.50 -7.46 -19.99
N ILE A 35 -10.81 -7.89 -18.93
CA ILE A 35 -10.84 -7.20 -17.64
C ILE A 35 -9.70 -6.18 -17.64
N ASN A 36 -10.02 -4.92 -17.37
CA ASN A 36 -9.04 -3.87 -17.20
C ASN A 36 -8.84 -3.57 -15.71
N PHE A 37 -7.71 -3.98 -15.15
CA PHE A 37 -7.34 -3.64 -13.79
C PHE A 37 -6.78 -2.22 -13.77
N LYS A 38 -7.51 -1.31 -13.12
CA LYS A 38 -6.99 0.04 -12.90
C LYS A 38 -5.91 0.02 -11.81
N PRO A 39 -4.84 0.81 -11.95
CA PRO A 39 -3.89 1.03 -10.87
C PRO A 39 -4.61 1.55 -9.62
N PHE A 40 -4.07 1.22 -8.45
CA PHE A 40 -4.55 1.80 -7.21
C PHE A 40 -4.13 3.27 -7.12
N ASP A 41 -5.05 4.09 -6.60
CA ASP A 41 -4.86 5.53 -6.48
C ASP A 41 -4.28 5.87 -5.10
N PHE A 42 -2.94 5.85 -5.01
CA PHE A 42 -2.22 6.22 -3.78
C PHE A 42 -2.35 7.71 -3.45
N ASP A 43 -2.53 8.57 -4.46
CA ASP A 43 -2.71 10.00 -4.25
C ASP A 43 -4.03 10.25 -3.51
N LYS A 44 -5.11 9.63 -3.98
CA LYS A 44 -6.40 9.68 -3.27
C LYS A 44 -6.30 9.13 -1.85
N LEU A 45 -5.56 8.03 -1.66
CA LEU A 45 -5.38 7.47 -0.31
C LEU A 45 -4.62 8.42 0.61
N ALA A 46 -3.59 9.10 0.10
CA ALA A 46 -2.86 10.13 0.84
C ALA A 46 -3.75 11.32 1.21
N ASP A 47 -4.55 11.82 0.27
CA ASP A 47 -5.51 12.90 0.52
C ASP A 47 -6.54 12.52 1.60
N ASP A 48 -7.13 11.32 1.49
CA ASP A 48 -8.07 10.78 2.48
C ASP A 48 -7.41 10.74 3.88
N MET A 49 -6.14 10.31 3.97
CA MET A 49 -5.39 10.26 5.24
C MET A 49 -5.05 11.64 5.79
N LEU A 50 -4.59 12.57 4.96
CA LEU A 50 -4.30 13.94 5.35
C LEU A 50 -5.55 14.64 5.90
N GLN A 51 -6.71 14.41 5.28
CA GLN A 51 -7.97 14.93 5.76
C GLN A 51 -8.33 14.37 7.15
N GLU A 52 -8.12 13.08 7.39
CA GLU A 52 -8.41 12.44 8.67
C GLU A 52 -7.48 12.95 9.78
N PHE A 53 -6.17 13.06 9.50
CA PHE A 53 -5.22 13.68 10.42
C PHE A 53 -5.63 15.11 10.78
N SER A 54 -5.99 15.92 9.78
CA SER A 54 -6.43 17.30 9.99
C SER A 54 -7.68 17.39 10.86
N ASN A 55 -8.66 16.50 10.63
CA ASN A 55 -9.88 16.42 11.43
C ASN A 55 -9.58 16.08 12.89
N ILE A 56 -8.74 15.07 13.14
CA ILE A 56 -8.36 14.64 14.49
C ILE A 56 -7.53 15.72 15.18
N LEU A 57 -6.56 16.32 14.49
CA LEU A 57 -5.73 17.40 15.04
C LEU A 57 -6.61 18.57 15.50
N ARG A 58 -7.47 19.07 14.61
CA ARG A 58 -8.37 20.20 14.90
C ARG A 58 -9.33 19.88 16.05
N LYS A 59 -9.84 18.65 16.12
CA LYS A 59 -10.71 18.20 17.22
C LYS A 59 -9.99 18.22 18.58
N ASN A 60 -8.71 17.86 18.63
CA ASN A 60 -7.97 17.69 19.88
C ASN A 60 -7.26 18.98 20.34
N LEU A 61 -6.59 19.69 19.42
CA LEU A 61 -5.68 20.81 19.71
C LEU A 61 -6.16 22.17 19.20
N GLY A 62 -7.18 22.20 18.34
CA GLY A 62 -7.69 23.42 17.70
C GLY A 62 -7.08 23.69 16.32
N SER A 63 -7.52 24.77 15.68
CA SER A 63 -7.13 25.12 14.30
C SER A 63 -5.80 25.87 14.18
N GLU A 64 -5.22 26.33 15.29
CA GLU A 64 -3.97 27.09 15.32
C GLU A 64 -2.73 26.18 15.28
N CYS A 65 -2.92 24.87 15.43
CA CYS A 65 -1.85 23.88 15.43
C CYS A 65 -1.64 23.32 14.02
N MET A 66 -0.38 23.21 13.62
CA MET A 66 0.03 22.64 12.33
C MET A 66 0.64 21.26 12.54
N LEU A 67 0.32 20.31 11.65
CA LEU A 67 0.94 18.99 11.63
C LEU A 67 1.78 18.85 10.35
N GLU A 68 3.07 18.67 10.53
CA GLU A 68 3.99 18.20 9.49
C GLU A 68 4.08 16.68 9.58
N ILE A 69 4.01 16.00 8.44
CA ILE A 69 4.16 14.54 8.37
C ILE A 69 5.39 14.24 7.52
N ASP A 70 6.36 13.56 8.12
CA ASP A 70 7.53 13.08 7.39
C ASP A 70 7.12 12.08 6.30
N VAL A 71 7.84 12.10 5.17
CA VAL A 71 7.54 11.25 4.02
C VAL A 71 7.61 9.76 4.41
N GLY A 72 8.60 9.34 5.19
CA GLY A 72 8.72 7.95 5.64
C GLY A 72 7.58 7.54 6.58
N ALA A 73 7.07 8.47 7.41
CA ALA A 73 5.90 8.20 8.23
C ALA A 73 4.66 8.01 7.36
N MET A 74 4.45 8.88 6.37
CA MET A 74 3.34 8.76 5.42
C MET A 74 3.42 7.44 4.63
N GLU A 75 4.60 7.04 4.16
CA GLU A 75 4.79 5.78 3.46
C GLU A 75 4.40 4.55 4.31
N GLN A 76 4.78 4.52 5.60
CA GLN A 76 4.39 3.45 6.52
C GLN A 76 2.86 3.36 6.69
N ILE A 77 2.20 4.51 6.85
CA ILE A 77 0.74 4.60 7.01
C ILE A 77 0.03 4.15 5.73
N LEU A 78 0.46 4.62 4.56
CA LEU A 78 -0.13 4.26 3.27
C LEU A 78 0.07 2.77 2.96
N ALA A 79 1.24 2.21 3.26
CA ALA A 79 1.49 0.80 3.10
C ALA A 79 0.57 -0.06 3.99
N ALA A 80 0.31 0.37 5.22
CA ALA A 80 -0.65 -0.28 6.11
C ALA A 80 -2.08 -0.20 5.58
N ALA A 81 -2.49 0.99 5.13
CA ALA A 81 -3.82 1.23 4.59
C ALA A 81 -4.08 0.45 3.30
N TRP A 82 -3.08 0.36 2.42
CA TRP A 82 -3.14 -0.43 1.20
C TRP A 82 -3.24 -1.94 1.47
N LYS A 83 -2.49 -2.47 2.45
CA LYS A 83 -2.56 -3.89 2.80
C LYS A 83 -3.85 -4.28 3.54
N SER A 84 -4.57 -3.31 4.07
CA SER A 84 -5.78 -3.56 4.84
C SER A 84 -6.98 -3.66 3.90
N GLU A 85 -7.64 -4.83 3.88
CA GLU A 85 -8.83 -5.06 3.06
C GLU A 85 -10.04 -4.23 3.54
N ASP A 86 -10.04 -3.82 4.81
CA ASP A 86 -10.98 -2.88 5.43
C ASP A 86 -10.22 -1.68 6.03
N LYS A 87 -10.85 -0.49 6.07
CA LYS A 87 -10.26 0.72 6.69
C LYS A 87 -10.17 0.64 8.23
N GLY A 88 -10.81 -0.36 8.85
CA GLY A 88 -10.89 -0.55 10.30
C GLY A 88 -9.55 -0.47 11.08
N PRO A 89 -8.48 -1.17 10.67
CA PRO A 89 -7.20 -1.14 11.40
C PRO A 89 -6.53 0.24 11.43
N VAL A 90 -6.56 0.96 10.30
CA VAL A 90 -5.97 2.31 10.21
C VAL A 90 -6.80 3.31 11.00
N GLN A 91 -8.12 3.21 10.93
CA GLN A 91 -9.01 4.05 11.72
C GLN A 91 -8.83 3.82 13.22
N THR A 92 -8.74 2.54 13.64
CA THR A 92 -8.46 2.18 15.03
C THR A 92 -7.11 2.75 15.48
N TRP A 93 -6.09 2.67 14.64
CA TRP A 93 -4.78 3.25 14.93
C TRP A 93 -4.81 4.77 15.06
N LEU A 94 -5.54 5.47 14.19
CA LEU A 94 -5.72 6.92 14.28
C LEU A 94 -6.40 7.32 15.61
N GLU A 95 -7.41 6.58 16.04
CA GLU A 95 -8.13 6.86 17.29
C GLU A 95 -7.30 6.48 18.53
N GLN A 96 -6.65 5.32 18.52
CA GLN A 96 -5.99 4.78 19.71
C GLN A 96 -4.54 5.23 19.86
N VAL A 97 -3.83 5.47 18.75
CA VAL A 97 -2.42 5.88 18.77
C VAL A 97 -2.33 7.38 18.55
N PHE A 98 -2.76 7.87 17.38
CA PHE A 98 -2.56 9.29 17.03
C PHE A 98 -3.33 10.24 17.94
N ALA A 99 -4.64 10.09 18.09
CA ALA A 99 -5.43 10.98 18.94
C ALA A 99 -4.97 10.94 20.41
N ARG A 100 -4.66 9.75 20.93
CA ARG A 100 -4.13 9.58 22.30
C ARG A 100 -2.79 10.31 22.49
N SER A 101 -1.89 10.26 21.51
CA SER A 101 -0.63 11.02 21.57
C SER A 101 -0.86 12.53 21.64
N LEU A 102 -1.87 13.04 20.95
CA LEU A 102 -2.26 14.46 21.05
C LEU A 102 -2.83 14.82 22.44
N ASP A 103 -3.65 13.94 23.02
CA ASP A 103 -4.18 14.12 24.38
C ASP A 103 -3.05 14.15 25.42
N GLU A 104 -2.09 13.22 25.33
CA GLU A 104 -0.91 13.20 26.19
C GLU A 104 -0.07 14.49 26.04
N LEU A 105 0.05 14.98 24.81
CA LEU A 105 0.81 16.20 24.52
C LEU A 105 0.13 17.43 25.13
N LYS A 106 -1.19 17.53 25.01
CA LYS A 106 -2.01 18.59 25.60
C LYS A 106 -1.90 18.63 27.13
N LEU A 107 -1.74 17.48 27.78
CA LEU A 107 -1.52 17.41 29.23
C LEU A 107 -0.10 17.84 29.63
N LYS A 108 0.91 17.53 28.81
CA LYS A 108 2.32 17.85 29.09
C LYS A 108 2.64 19.33 28.88
N TYR A 109 2.04 19.97 27.88
CA TYR A 109 2.40 21.32 27.47
C TYR A 109 1.17 22.24 27.49
N LYS A 110 1.26 23.36 28.22
CA LYS A 110 0.13 24.29 28.39
C LYS A 110 -0.25 25.08 27.12
N HIS A 111 0.63 25.19 26.12
CA HIS A 111 0.47 26.07 24.95
C HIS A 111 0.73 25.38 23.60
N VAL A 112 0.39 24.09 23.47
CA VAL A 112 0.56 23.34 22.20
C VAL A 112 -0.24 23.94 21.05
N SER A 113 -1.34 24.64 21.33
CA SER A 113 -2.29 25.10 20.33
C SER A 113 -1.71 26.00 19.24
N SER A 114 -0.58 26.67 19.45
CA SER A 114 0.12 27.48 18.42
C SER A 114 1.45 26.89 17.96
N SER A 115 1.66 25.59 18.18
CA SER A 115 2.91 24.89 17.86
C SER A 115 2.79 24.10 16.54
N THR A 116 3.93 23.86 15.91
CA THR A 116 4.04 22.93 14.78
C THR A 116 4.46 21.58 15.32
N LEU A 117 3.66 20.55 15.07
CA LEU A 117 3.94 19.19 15.45
C LEU A 117 4.50 18.44 14.25
N ARG A 118 5.54 17.64 14.46
CA ARG A 118 6.06 16.76 13.39
C ARG A 118 5.82 15.30 13.72
N LEU A 119 5.10 14.61 12.84
CA LEU A 119 4.96 13.16 12.83
C LEU A 119 6.16 12.55 12.09
N VAL A 120 7.00 11.80 12.82
CA VAL A 120 8.20 11.16 12.27
C VAL A 120 8.02 9.63 12.14
N PRO A 121 8.75 8.97 11.23
CA PRO A 121 8.69 7.52 11.06
C PRO A 121 9.15 6.80 12.33
N CYS A 122 8.62 5.59 12.55
CA CYS A 122 9.12 4.73 13.60
C CYS A 122 10.40 4.03 13.13
N GLU A 123 11.55 4.45 13.66
CA GLU A 123 12.86 3.85 13.34
C GLU A 123 13.01 2.43 13.93
N ASP A 124 12.21 2.06 14.94
CA ASP A 124 12.29 0.79 15.68
C ASP A 124 11.52 -0.38 15.00
N THR A 125 11.56 -0.47 13.67
CA THR A 125 10.95 -1.59 12.93
C THR A 125 11.94 -2.75 12.73
N LEU A 126 12.48 -3.28 13.83
CA LEU A 126 12.90 -4.68 13.82
C LEU A 126 11.63 -5.54 14.02
N PRO A 127 11.41 -6.61 13.21
CA PRO A 127 10.25 -7.46 13.34
C PRO A 127 10.40 -8.37 14.56
N THR A 128 10.37 -7.80 15.75
CA THR A 128 10.42 -8.52 17.01
C THR A 128 9.22 -8.08 17.83
N VAL A 129 8.07 -8.71 17.56
CA VAL A 129 7.13 -9.23 18.54
C VAL A 129 5.85 -9.61 17.79
N LYS A 130 5.35 -10.82 18.05
CA LYS A 130 3.95 -11.20 17.83
C LYS A 130 3.09 -10.22 18.65
N GLY A 131 2.71 -9.10 18.04
CA GLY A 131 1.90 -8.05 18.63
C GLY A 131 0.48 -8.12 18.07
N ASP A 132 -0.43 -8.35 18.98
CA ASP A 132 -1.88 -8.19 18.93
C ASP A 132 -2.40 -7.03 18.06
N GLY A 133 -2.80 -7.37 16.83
CA GLY A 133 -4.03 -6.86 16.22
C GLY A 133 -4.02 -5.48 15.55
N LEU A 134 -3.02 -4.63 15.76
CA LEU A 134 -2.90 -3.35 15.06
C LEU A 134 -1.90 -3.49 13.92
N GLY A 135 -2.43 -3.73 12.71
CA GLY A 135 -1.77 -3.88 11.41
C GLY A 135 -0.25 -3.82 11.38
N VAL A 136 0.40 -4.89 10.89
CA VAL A 136 1.85 -5.19 10.83
C VAL A 136 2.76 -4.08 10.26
N LEU A 137 2.22 -2.94 9.84
CA LEU A 137 2.92 -1.80 9.23
C LEU A 137 2.68 -0.45 9.93
N LEU A 138 1.78 -0.36 10.92
CA LEU A 138 1.48 0.91 11.58
C LEU A 138 2.45 1.18 12.74
N PRO A 139 2.94 2.42 12.91
CA PRO A 139 3.78 2.80 14.04
C PRO A 139 3.08 2.51 15.38
N PRO A 140 3.63 1.71 16.31
CA PRO A 140 2.93 1.39 17.56
C PRO A 140 2.76 2.62 18.47
N ARG A 141 3.62 3.62 18.30
CA ARG A 141 3.58 4.91 19.00
C ARG A 141 4.08 5.98 18.03
N ILE A 142 3.59 7.20 18.20
CA ILE A 142 4.00 8.35 17.41
C ILE A 142 4.90 9.24 18.25
N ILE A 143 6.04 9.63 17.68
CA ILE A 143 6.89 10.67 18.24
C ILE A 143 6.46 11.98 17.58
N LEU A 144 6.05 12.93 18.41
CA LEU A 144 5.74 14.29 17.98
C LEU A 144 6.87 15.20 18.45
N ASP A 145 7.63 15.74 17.50
CA ASP A 145 8.58 16.82 17.77
C ASP A 145 7.77 18.12 17.87
N CYS A 146 7.93 18.86 18.97
CA CYS A 146 7.13 20.04 19.33
C CYS A 146 8.00 21.27 19.54
#